data_AF-A0A8S3GBI2-F1
#
_entry.id   AF-A0A8S3GBI2-F1
#
_cell.length_a   1.000
_cell.length_b   1.000
_cell.length_c   1.000
_cell.angle_alpha   90.00
_cell.angle_beta   90.00
_cell.angle_gamma   90.00
#
_symmetry.space_group_name_H-M   'P 1'
#
loop_
_entity.id
_entity.type
_entity.pdbx_description
1 polymer ?
#
loop_
_entity_poly.entity_id
_entity_poly.type
_entity_poly.pdbx_seq_one_letter_code
_entity_poly.pdbx_strand_id
1 'polypeptide(L)'
;MANSPRPAVWSLERSTDYGKTFSTWYYFASDVECRSIFGLEPFYDHSFVRDDDVVCETKYASRIPLEGGEMVVSLINDRPNIKNFSNSDTLQQWTRATNVRLRLLRPTTLHSHSIIHDSHDKSVTRRYFYSIRDIGIGGHCQCNGQFIEI
;
A
#
# COMPACT_ATOMS: atom_id res chain seq x y z
N MET A 1 -16.67 10.31 8.24
CA MET A 1 -16.92 8.98 7.64
C MET A 1 -16.12 8.90 6.34
N ALA A 2 -15.60 7.72 5.98
CA ALA A 2 -14.91 7.53 4.69
C ALA A 2 -15.97 7.28 3.59
N ASN A 3 -16.23 8.29 2.78
CA ASN A 3 -17.30 8.35 1.78
C ASN A 3 -16.79 8.19 0.35
N SER A 4 -15.71 7.45 0.16
CA SER A 4 -15.18 7.07 -1.15
C SER A 4 -14.81 5.58 -1.17
N PRO A 5 -14.87 4.92 -2.34
CA PRO A 5 -14.33 3.58 -2.48
C PRO A 5 -12.81 3.58 -2.29
N ARG A 6 -12.24 2.39 -2.11
CA ARG A 6 -10.78 2.22 -2.14
C ARG A 6 -10.20 2.69 -3.48
N PRO A 7 -8.98 3.27 -3.50
CA PRO A 7 -8.30 3.65 -4.74
C PRO A 7 -8.07 2.41 -5.62
N ALA A 8 -8.20 2.58 -6.94
CA ALA A 8 -8.00 1.45 -7.86
C ALA A 8 -6.52 1.16 -8.11
N VAL A 9 -5.68 2.20 -8.15
CA VAL A 9 -4.23 2.06 -8.29
C VAL A 9 -3.56 2.96 -7.29
N TRP A 10 -2.74 2.38 -6.42
CA TRP A 10 -1.96 3.11 -5.43
C TRP A 10 -0.75 2.30 -4.95
N SER A 11 0.21 2.97 -4.32
CA SER A 11 1.37 2.34 -3.69
C SER A 11 1.53 2.77 -2.24
N LEU A 12 2.02 1.84 -1.43
CA LEU A 12 2.47 2.10 -0.08
C LEU A 12 4.00 2.14 -0.08
N GLU A 13 4.54 3.29 0.27
CA GLU A 13 5.96 3.59 0.17
C GLU A 13 6.51 4.02 1.53
N ARG A 14 7.81 3.82 1.72
CA ARG A 14 8.54 4.21 2.91
C ARG A 14 9.81 4.96 2.57
N SER A 15 10.30 5.74 3.52
CA SER A 15 11.62 6.34 3.49
C SER A 15 12.41 5.87 4.70
N THR A 16 13.73 5.73 4.54
CA THR A 16 14.69 5.47 5.63
C THR A 16 15.65 6.64 5.85
N ASP A 17 15.49 7.72 5.09
CA ASP A 17 16.41 8.86 5.01
C ASP A 17 15.69 10.21 5.23
N TYR A 18 14.66 10.19 6.09
CA TYR A 18 13.87 11.37 6.47
C TYR A 18 13.13 12.03 5.29
N GLY A 19 12.66 11.22 4.35
CA GLY A 19 11.81 11.65 3.24
C GLY A 19 12.57 12.13 2.00
N LYS A 20 13.87 11.87 1.88
CA LYS A 20 14.65 12.23 0.67
C LYS A 20 14.41 11.23 -0.45
N THR A 21 14.43 9.95 -0.13
CA THR A 21 14.14 8.86 -1.06
C THR A 21 13.00 7.99 -0.52
N PHE A 22 12.27 7.37 -1.44
CA PHE A 22 11.15 6.50 -1.12
C PHE A 22 11.30 5.18 -1.85
N SER A 23 11.13 4.10 -1.11
CA SER A 23 11.09 2.73 -1.60
C SER A 23 9.71 2.15 -1.36
N THR A 24 9.23 1.36 -2.32
CA THR A 24 7.89 0.77 -2.23
C THR A 24 7.89 -0.46 -1.31
N TRP A 25 6.88 -0.57 -0.45
CA TRP A 25 6.56 -1.80 0.26
C TRP A 25 5.56 -2.65 -0.53
N TYR A 26 4.44 -2.06 -0.95
CA TYR A 26 3.37 -2.75 -1.66
C TYR A 26 2.82 -1.89 -2.79
N TYR A 27 2.48 -2.55 -3.90
CA TYR A 27 1.61 -2.00 -4.93
C TYR A 27 0.22 -2.57 -4.77
N PHE A 28 -0.80 -1.78 -5.10
CA PHE A 28 -2.19 -2.21 -5.09
C PHE A 28 -2.84 -1.80 -6.40
N ALA A 29 -3.24 -2.80 -7.17
CA ALA A 29 -3.92 -2.60 -8.44
C ALA A 29 -4.71 -3.85 -8.86
N SER A 30 -5.49 -3.74 -9.93
CA SER A 30 -6.11 -4.92 -10.55
C SER A 30 -5.06 -5.80 -11.24
N ASP A 31 -5.39 -7.06 -11.52
CA ASP A 31 -4.47 -8.02 -12.13
C ASP A 31 -3.81 -7.51 -13.43
N VAL A 32 -4.59 -6.82 -14.27
CA VAL A 32 -4.11 -6.25 -15.53
C VAL A 32 -3.17 -5.09 -15.26
N GLU A 33 -3.49 -4.26 -14.26
CA GLU A 33 -2.72 -3.06 -13.92
C GLU A 33 -1.43 -3.36 -13.15
N CYS A 34 -1.40 -4.43 -12.35
CA CYS A 34 -0.15 -4.93 -11.77
C CYS A 34 0.88 -5.21 -12.87
N ARG A 35 0.47 -5.89 -13.94
CA ARG A 35 1.33 -6.20 -15.09
C ARG A 35 1.63 -4.97 -15.95
N SER A 36 0.63 -4.14 -16.27
CA SER A 36 0.81 -3.05 -17.23
C SER A 36 1.47 -1.79 -16.62
N ILE A 37 1.20 -1.48 -15.36
CA ILE A 37 1.70 -0.27 -14.69
C ILE A 37 2.98 -0.57 -13.91
N PHE A 38 2.99 -1.67 -13.14
CA PHE A 38 4.09 -1.98 -12.23
C PHE A 38 5.03 -3.08 -12.77
N GLY A 39 4.66 -3.77 -13.86
CA GLY A 39 5.45 -4.86 -14.41
C GLY A 39 5.56 -6.08 -13.48
N LEU A 40 4.64 -6.20 -12.52
CA LEU A 40 4.62 -7.27 -11.52
C LEU A 40 3.47 -8.22 -11.78
N GLU A 41 3.70 -9.51 -11.53
CA GLU A 41 2.60 -10.47 -11.49
C GLU A 41 1.71 -10.21 -10.26
N PRO A 42 0.38 -10.39 -10.40
CA PRO A 42 -0.55 -10.20 -9.29
C PRO A 42 -0.26 -11.17 -8.15
N PHE A 43 -0.28 -10.65 -6.94
CA PHE A 43 -0.08 -11.40 -5.72
C PHE A 43 -1.41 -11.98 -5.23
N TYR A 44 -1.59 -13.29 -5.39
CA TYR A 44 -2.81 -14.01 -5.01
C TYR A 44 -2.63 -14.86 -3.75
N ASP A 45 -1.84 -14.41 -2.77
CA ASP A 45 -1.57 -15.14 -1.51
C ASP A 45 -0.50 -16.24 -1.63
N HIS A 46 0.51 -16.04 -2.48
CA HIS A 46 1.71 -16.90 -2.50
C HIS A 46 2.69 -16.47 -1.40
N SER A 47 3.32 -17.42 -0.71
CA SER A 47 4.35 -17.11 0.30
C SER A 47 5.44 -16.22 -0.29
N PHE A 48 5.85 -15.18 0.46
CA PHE A 48 6.97 -14.34 0.05
C PHE A 48 8.24 -15.18 -0.08
N VAL A 49 8.99 -15.01 -1.17
CA VAL A 49 10.24 -15.74 -1.40
C VAL A 49 11.36 -15.11 -0.58
N ARG A 50 11.37 -13.78 -0.47
CA ARG A 50 12.32 -13.00 0.31
C ARG A 50 11.62 -12.01 1.24
N ASP A 51 12.34 -11.63 2.30
CA ASP A 51 11.85 -10.65 3.27
C ASP A 51 11.64 -9.25 2.65
N ASP A 52 12.40 -8.92 1.61
CA ASP A 52 12.39 -7.62 0.91
C ASP A 52 11.59 -7.60 -0.39
N ASP A 53 10.83 -8.68 -0.69
CA ASP A 53 10.02 -8.75 -1.91
C ASP A 53 8.92 -7.67 -1.93
N VAL A 54 8.89 -6.92 -3.03
CA VAL A 54 7.82 -5.96 -3.35
C VAL A 54 6.78 -6.68 -4.20
N VAL A 55 5.52 -6.64 -3.77
CA VAL A 55 4.42 -7.37 -4.44
C VAL A 55 3.29 -6.44 -4.86
N CYS A 56 2.47 -6.90 -5.80
CA CYS A 56 1.27 -6.20 -6.24
C CYS A 56 0.01 -6.93 -5.78
N GLU A 57 -0.62 -6.43 -4.71
CA GLU A 57 -1.79 -7.04 -4.08
C GLU A 57 -3.09 -6.53 -4.73
N THR A 58 -3.97 -7.46 -5.09
CA THR A 58 -5.20 -7.14 -5.84
C THR A 58 -6.46 -7.11 -4.96
N LYS A 59 -6.41 -7.73 -3.78
CA LYS A 59 -7.51 -7.75 -2.80
C LYS A 59 -8.00 -6.36 -2.40
N TYR A 60 -7.07 -5.41 -2.25
CA TYR A 60 -7.37 -4.04 -1.83
C TYR A 60 -7.61 -3.06 -2.99
N ALA A 61 -7.47 -3.51 -4.24
CA ALA A 61 -7.80 -2.73 -5.44
C ALA A 61 -9.27 -2.92 -5.88
N SER A 62 -10.02 -3.83 -5.23
CA SER A 62 -11.43 -4.02 -5.53
C SER A 62 -12.30 -2.85 -5.06
N ARG A 63 -13.20 -2.44 -5.96
CA ARG A 63 -14.16 -1.34 -5.75
C ARG A 63 -15.15 -1.56 -4.61
N ILE A 64 -15.36 -2.81 -4.20
CA ILE A 64 -16.27 -3.17 -3.11
C ILE A 64 -15.43 -3.30 -1.85
N PRO A 65 -15.79 -2.66 -0.72
CA PRO A 65 -16.98 -1.85 -0.51
C PRO A 65 -16.85 -0.42 -1.09
N LEU A 66 -17.98 0.19 -1.46
CA LEU A 66 -18.02 1.54 -2.04
C LEU A 66 -17.83 2.65 -0.99
N GLU A 67 -18.04 2.35 0.28
CA GLU A 67 -17.84 3.24 1.42
C GLU A 67 -17.28 2.45 2.61
N GLY A 68 -16.58 3.12 3.52
CA GLY A 68 -16.07 2.48 4.74
C GLY A 68 -15.07 1.35 4.49
N GLY A 69 -14.41 1.32 3.33
CA GLY A 69 -13.40 0.31 3.02
C GLY A 69 -12.22 0.37 4.00
N GLU A 70 -11.97 -0.74 4.68
CA GLU A 70 -10.82 -0.92 5.56
C GLU A 70 -9.70 -1.65 4.81
N MET A 71 -8.46 -1.25 5.09
CA MET A 71 -7.26 -1.84 4.52
C MET A 71 -6.27 -2.10 5.65
N VAL A 72 -5.92 -3.37 5.84
CA VAL A 72 -4.95 -3.79 6.85
C VAL A 72 -3.79 -4.45 6.12
N VAL A 73 -2.62 -3.83 6.21
CA VAL A 73 -1.39 -4.31 5.56
C VAL A 73 -0.40 -4.67 6.66
N SER A 74 0.06 -5.91 6.66
CA SER A 74 1.16 -6.35 7.52
C SER A 74 2.44 -6.47 6.69
N LEU A 75 3.51 -5.84 7.15
CA LEU A 75 4.82 -5.90 6.50
C LEU A 75 5.59 -7.19 6.83
N ILE A 76 5.23 -7.87 7.93
CA ILE A 76 5.94 -9.02 8.50
C ILE A 76 5.24 -10.35 8.27
N ASN A 77 3.91 -10.34 8.11
CA ASN A 77 3.15 -11.58 7.96
C ASN A 77 3.57 -12.31 6.69
N ASP A 78 3.61 -13.64 6.77
CA ASP A 78 3.92 -14.55 5.66
C ASP A 78 5.32 -14.40 5.05
N ARG A 79 6.18 -13.56 5.64
CA ARG A 79 7.60 -13.43 5.30
C ARG A 79 8.39 -14.62 5.87
N PRO A 80 9.40 -15.14 5.14
CA PRO A 80 10.08 -16.37 5.51
C PRO A 80 10.80 -16.30 6.86
N ASN A 81 11.39 -15.15 7.20
CA ASN A 81 12.13 -15.00 8.46
C ASN A 81 11.31 -14.38 9.60
N ILE A 82 9.98 -14.42 9.54
CA ILE A 82 9.12 -13.89 10.61
C ILE A 82 9.45 -14.49 11.98
N LYS A 83 9.74 -15.80 12.05
CA LYS A 83 10.12 -16.52 13.28
C LYS A 83 11.50 -16.12 13.81
N ASN A 84 12.36 -15.61 12.93
CA ASN A 84 13.75 -15.25 13.22
C ASN A 84 14.00 -13.74 13.01
N PHE A 85 13.01 -12.90 13.31
CA PHE A 85 13.07 -11.45 13.07
C PHE A 85 14.35 -10.81 13.65
N SER A 86 14.72 -11.15 14.89
CA SER A 86 15.91 -10.61 15.56
C SER A 86 17.23 -10.95 14.87
N ASN A 87 17.27 -12.00 14.06
CA ASN A 87 18.47 -12.45 13.33
C ASN A 87 18.43 -12.13 11.84
N SER A 88 17.29 -11.67 11.30
CA SER A 88 17.18 -11.26 9.89
C SER A 88 17.38 -9.75 9.75
N ASP A 89 18.59 -9.36 9.37
CA ASP A 89 18.90 -7.97 9.02
C ASP A 89 18.02 -7.47 7.88
N THR A 90 17.71 -8.33 6.91
CA THR A 90 16.85 -7.98 5.77
C THR A 90 15.45 -7.60 6.23
N LEU A 91 14.82 -8.39 7.11
CA LEU A 91 13.46 -8.12 7.59
C LEU A 91 13.41 -6.90 8.55
N GLN A 92 14.45 -6.69 9.35
CA GLN A 92 14.61 -5.49 10.17
C GLN A 92 14.74 -4.23 9.29
N GLN A 93 15.61 -4.29 8.27
CA GLN A 93 15.78 -3.19 7.34
C GLN A 93 14.53 -2.96 6.48
N TRP A 94 13.80 -4.02 6.14
CA TRP A 94 12.53 -3.94 5.40
C TRP A 94 11.46 -3.18 6.19
N THR A 95 11.27 -3.53 7.46
CA THR A 95 10.26 -2.91 8.34
C THR A 95 10.63 -1.51 8.81
N ARG A 96 11.91 -1.14 8.77
CA ARG A 96 12.39 0.18 9.17
C ARG A 96 11.86 1.30 8.26
N ALA A 97 11.30 2.34 8.87
CA ALA A 97 10.89 3.56 8.17
C ALA A 97 11.01 4.80 9.06
N THR A 98 11.39 5.92 8.47
CA THR A 98 11.28 7.28 9.06
C THR A 98 10.00 7.96 8.61
N ASN A 99 9.56 7.71 7.37
CA ASN A 99 8.34 8.28 6.80
C ASN A 99 7.59 7.21 6.04
N VAL A 100 6.26 7.27 6.10
CA VAL A 100 5.36 6.43 5.33
C VAL A 100 4.57 7.32 4.39
N ARG A 101 4.47 6.92 3.13
CA ARG A 101 3.77 7.66 2.08
C ARG A 101 2.74 6.76 1.41
N LEU A 102 1.49 7.22 1.42
CA LEU A 102 0.42 6.64 0.62
C LEU A 102 0.36 7.41 -0.70
N ARG A 103 0.66 6.75 -1.81
CA ARG A 103 0.66 7.37 -3.14
C ARG A 103 -0.54 6.89 -3.94
N LEU A 104 -1.58 7.71 -3.96
CA LEU A 104 -2.83 7.44 -4.66
C LEU A 104 -2.68 7.87 -6.13
N LEU A 105 -2.69 6.90 -7.06
CA LEU A 105 -2.44 7.17 -8.48
C LEU A 105 -3.74 7.32 -9.27
N ARG A 106 -4.71 6.42 -9.03
CA ARG A 106 -5.97 6.40 -9.79
C ARG A 106 -7.17 6.11 -8.89
N PRO A 107 -8.24 6.92 -8.94
CA PRO A 107 -9.46 6.62 -8.22
C PRO A 107 -10.20 5.47 -8.90
N THR A 108 -11.04 4.78 -8.14
CA THR A 108 -11.91 3.74 -8.69
C THR A 108 -13.02 4.37 -9.52
N THR A 109 -13.10 3.98 -10.79
CA THR A 109 -14.14 4.42 -11.72
C THR A 109 -15.25 3.38 -11.82
N LEU A 110 -16.50 3.83 -11.88
CA LEU A 110 -17.65 2.96 -12.15
C LEU A 110 -17.79 2.81 -13.68
N HIS A 111 -17.99 1.58 -14.15
CA HIS A 111 -17.99 1.20 -15.58
C HIS A 111 -18.83 2.11 -16.50
N SER A 112 -19.91 2.73 -16.00
CA SER A 112 -20.79 3.62 -16.75
C SER A 112 -20.18 4.97 -17.13
N HIS A 113 -19.02 5.35 -16.58
CA HIS A 113 -18.36 6.64 -16.83
C HIS A 113 -16.95 6.50 -17.44
N SER A 114 -16.51 5.26 -17.72
CA SER A 114 -15.19 4.99 -18.33
C SER A 114 -15.04 5.62 -19.73
N ILE A 115 -16.17 5.83 -20.42
CA ILE A 115 -16.25 6.46 -21.75
C ILE A 115 -16.14 8.00 -21.64
N ILE A 116 -16.38 8.57 -20.45
CA ILE A 116 -16.51 10.03 -20.23
C ILE A 116 -15.25 10.61 -19.58
N HIS A 117 -14.30 9.78 -19.13
CA HIS A 117 -13.07 10.24 -18.46
C HIS A 117 -12.11 10.98 -19.40
N ASP A 118 -12.27 10.81 -20.72
CA ASP A 118 -11.55 11.54 -21.77
C ASP A 118 -12.27 12.84 -22.19
N SER A 119 -13.52 13.02 -21.75
CA SER A 119 -14.20 14.31 -21.87
C SER A 119 -13.88 15.12 -20.61
N HIS A 120 -13.34 16.31 -20.77
CA HIS A 120 -13.10 17.29 -19.69
C HIS A 120 -14.41 17.83 -19.06
N ASP A 121 -15.46 17.02 -18.97
CA ASP A 121 -16.71 17.39 -18.36
C ASP A 121 -16.58 17.37 -16.82
N LYS A 122 -16.55 18.58 -16.26
CA LYS A 122 -16.39 18.85 -14.82
C LYS A 122 -17.47 18.19 -13.95
N SER A 123 -18.60 17.79 -14.54
CA SER A 123 -19.69 17.07 -13.87
C SER A 123 -19.27 15.66 -13.41
N VAL A 124 -18.44 14.96 -14.20
CA VAL A 124 -18.01 13.58 -13.91
C VAL A 124 -16.78 13.53 -13.01
N THR A 125 -15.81 14.43 -13.21
CA THR A 125 -14.59 14.49 -12.38
C THR A 125 -14.85 14.87 -10.93
N ARG A 126 -15.95 15.59 -10.64
CA ARG A 126 -16.35 15.92 -9.26
C ARG A 126 -16.84 14.73 -8.44
N ARG A 127 -17.14 13.59 -9.08
CA ARG A 127 -17.65 12.37 -8.41
C ARG A 127 -16.55 11.42 -7.94
N TYR A 128 -15.31 11.62 -8.40
CA TYR A 128 -14.18 10.76 -8.05
C TYR A 128 -13.21 11.54 -7.16
N PHE A 129 -13.26 11.25 -5.86
CA PHE A 129 -12.37 11.83 -4.87
C PHE A 129 -11.88 10.73 -3.91
N TYR A 130 -10.80 11.04 -3.19
CA TYR A 130 -10.30 10.17 -2.13
C TYR A 130 -10.78 10.68 -0.78
N SER A 131 -11.24 9.76 0.07
CA SER A 131 -11.67 10.03 1.43
C SER A 131 -11.03 9.00 2.36
N ILE A 132 -10.21 9.48 3.29
CA ILE A 132 -9.57 8.66 4.31
C ILE A 132 -10.11 9.14 5.65
N ARG A 133 -10.72 8.23 6.41
CA ARG A 133 -11.25 8.54 7.74
C ARG A 133 -10.17 8.53 8.81
N ASP A 134 -9.32 7.52 8.76
CA ASP A 134 -8.34 7.25 9.81
C ASP A 134 -7.14 6.50 9.22
N ILE A 135 -5.97 6.71 9.82
CA ILE A 135 -4.72 6.04 9.46
C ILE A 135 -4.05 5.59 10.75
N GLY A 136 -4.05 4.27 10.98
CA GLY A 136 -3.31 3.63 12.06
C GLY A 136 -2.05 2.96 11.53
N ILE A 137 -0.89 3.33 12.07
CA ILE A 137 0.39 2.68 11.78
C ILE A 137 0.93 2.10 13.09
N GLY A 138 0.96 0.77 13.18
CA GLY A 138 1.54 0.07 14.32
C GLY A 138 3.04 -0.14 14.14
N GLY A 139 3.83 0.14 15.18
CA GLY A 139 5.28 -0.05 15.15
C GLY A 139 5.93 0.18 16.52
N HIS A 140 7.24 0.01 16.58
CA HIS A 140 8.06 0.30 17.75
C HIS A 140 9.22 1.21 17.38
N CYS A 141 9.72 1.99 18.34
CA CYS A 141 10.93 2.78 18.13
C CYS A 141 12.14 1.85 18.02
N GLN A 142 13.00 2.10 17.05
CA GLN A 142 14.25 1.37 16.90
C GLN A 142 15.22 1.81 18.01
N CYS A 143 15.38 0.98 19.05
CA CYS A 143 16.26 1.26 20.18
C CYS A 143 17.49 0.33 20.28
N ASN A 144 17.77 -0.50 19.26
CA ASN A 144 18.93 -1.41 19.19
C ASN A 144 19.24 -2.21 20.49
N GLY A 145 18.24 -2.49 21.33
CA GLY A 145 18.42 -3.20 22.60
C GLY A 145 19.05 -2.41 23.75
N GLN A 146 19.37 -1.12 23.59
CA GLN A 146 19.79 -0.25 24.70
C GLN A 146 18.59 0.52 25.24
N PHE A 147 17.93 -0.06 26.24
CA PHE A 147 17.09 0.70 27.15
C PHE A 147 18.02 1.52 28.06
N ILE A 148 17.96 2.85 27.97
CA ILE A 148 18.48 3.71 29.02
C ILE A 148 17.35 3.80 30.04
N GLU A 149 17.51 3.12 31.18
CA GLU A 149 16.75 3.48 32.38
C GLU A 149 17.05 4.95 32.70
N ILE A 150 16.00 5.77 32.78
CA ILE A 150 16.07 7.15 33.24
C ILE A 150 15.73 7.18 34.72
#